data_AF-A0A5K1J3D3-F1
#
_entry.id   AF-A0A5K1J3D3-F1
#
_cell.length_a   1.000
_cell.length_b   1.000
_cell.length_c   1.000
_cell.angle_alpha   90.00
_cell.angle_beta   90.00
_cell.angle_gamma   90.00
#
_symmetry.space_group_name_H-M   'P 1'
#
loop_
_entity.id
_entity.type
_entity.pdbx_description
1 polymer ?
#
loop_
_entity_poly.entity_id
_entity_poly.type
_entity_poly.pdbx_seq_one_letter_code
_entity_poly.pdbx_strand_id
1 'polypeptide(L)' 'MDAVFSFLFGTRTGFAILFAGGILLFAILAFVMEKRTHKMYVDRGPKSEDEEDNFWD' A
#
# COMPACT_ATOMS: atom_id res chain seq x y z
N MET A 1 28.38 13.17 4.07
CA MET A 1 27.35 13.15 3.00
C MET A 1 27.89 12.53 1.71
N ASP A 2 29.13 12.81 1.33
CA ASP A 2 29.75 12.25 0.10
C ASP A 2 29.80 10.72 0.03
N ALA A 3 30.16 10.03 1.11
CA ALA A 3 30.31 8.58 1.06
C ALA A 3 29.00 7.85 0.74
N VAL A 4 27.88 8.32 1.30
CA VAL A 4 26.55 7.72 1.07
C VAL A 4 26.06 8.04 -0.33
N PHE A 5 26.20 9.29 -0.78
CA PHE A 5 25.82 9.68 -2.15
C PHE A 5 26.66 8.96 -3.21
N SER A 6 27.98 8.88 -3.00
CA SER A 6 28.90 8.16 -3.89
C SER A 6 28.60 6.67 -3.92
N PHE A 7 28.23 6.06 -2.79
CA PHE A 7 27.80 4.66 -2.78
C PHE A 7 26.49 4.45 -3.57
N LEU A 8 25.46 5.26 -3.28
CA LEU A 8 24.12 5.12 -3.86
C LEU A 8 24.07 5.39 -5.36
N PHE A 9 24.85 6.36 -5.85
CA PHE A 9 24.80 6.79 -7.26
C PHE A 9 26.08 6.47 -8.06
N GLY A 10 27.20 6.21 -7.39
CA GLY A 10 28.48 5.88 -8.03
C GLY A 10 28.72 4.38 -8.18
N THR A 11 27.90 3.51 -7.59
CA THR A 11 28.05 2.05 -7.69
C THR A 11 26.80 1.38 -8.24
N ARG A 12 26.99 0.32 -9.04
CA ARG A 12 25.86 -0.47 -9.58
C ARG A 12 25.01 -1.08 -8.47
N THR A 13 25.65 -1.53 -7.39
CA THR A 13 24.98 -2.11 -6.21
C THR A 13 24.13 -1.07 -5.47
N GLY A 14 24.68 0.12 -5.21
CA GLY A 14 23.94 1.20 -4.57
C GLY A 14 22.71 1.62 -5.37
N PHE A 15 22.85 1.72 -6.69
CA PHE A 15 21.73 2.03 -7.58
C PHE A 15 20.66 0.93 -7.56
N ALA A 16 21.06 -0.35 -7.59
CA ALA A 16 20.13 -1.48 -7.54
C ALA A 16 19.31 -1.48 -6.23
N ILE A 17 19.95 -1.16 -5.10
CA ILE A 17 19.26 -1.04 -3.80
C ILE A 17 18.28 0.15 -3.83
N LEU A 18 18.67 1.28 -4.42
CA LEU A 18 17.81 2.45 -4.52
C LEU A 18 16.58 2.18 -5.39
N PHE A 19 16.76 1.46 -6.50
CA PHE A 19 15.69 1.05 -7.40
C PHE A 19 14.73 0.04 -6.76
N ALA A 20 15.27 -1.07 -6.23
CA ALA A 20 14.46 -2.10 -5.58
C ALA A 20 13.77 -1.57 -4.32
N GLY A 21 14.47 -0.75 -3.53
CA GLY A 21 13.90 -0.07 -2.36
C GLY A 21 12.77 0.87 -2.74
N GLY A 22 12.90 1.62 -3.83
CA GLY A 22 11.81 2.46 -4.37
C GLY A 22 10.59 1.65 -4.78
N ILE A 23 10.77 0.55 -5.53
CA ILE A 23 9.67 -0.35 -5.91
C ILE A 23 8.97 -0.92 -4.67
N LEU A 24 9.75 -1.42 -3.71
CA LEU A 24 9.21 -2.00 -2.48
C LEU A 24 8.41 -0.96 -1.68
N LEU A 25 8.92 0.28 -1.57
CA LEU A 25 8.21 1.38 -0.91
C LEU A 25 6.86 1.65 -1.58
N PHE A 26 6.83 1.77 -2.91
CA PHE A 26 5.59 2.00 -3.64
C PHE A 26 4.62 0.81 -3.54
N ALA A 27 5.12 -0.43 -3.52
CA ALA A 27 4.29 -1.61 -3.31
C ALA A 27 3.63 -1.59 -1.92
N ILE A 28 4.37 -1.21 -0.87
CA ILE A 28 3.81 -1.06 0.47
C ILE A 28 2.75 0.05 0.52
N LEU A 29 3.04 1.21 -0.09
CA LEU A 29 2.08 2.32 -0.17
C LEU A 29 0.80 1.91 -0.90
N ALA A 30 0.93 1.24 -2.05
CA ALA A 30 -0.20 0.71 -2.81
C ALA A 30 -1.02 -0.27 -1.95
N PHE A 31 -0.38 -1.23 -1.29
CA PHE A 31 -1.05 -2.20 -0.42
C PHE A 31 -1.79 -1.53 0.76
N VAL A 32 -1.18 -0.54 1.41
CA VAL A 32 -1.80 0.20 2.50
C VAL A 32 -3.01 1.00 1.99
N MET A 33 -2.87 1.66 0.85
CA MET A 33 -3.97 2.39 0.22
C MET A 33 -5.12 1.46 -0.16
N GLU A 34 -4.81 0.36 -0.83
CA GLU A 34 -5.76 -0.69 -1.23
C GLU A 34 -6.50 -1.26 -0.01
N LYS A 35 -5.79 -1.61 1.06
CA LYS A 35 -6.43 -2.13 2.29
C LYS A 35 -7.32 -1.09 2.98
N ARG A 36 -7.02 0.21 2.85
CA ARG A 36 -7.89 1.28 3.39
C ARG A 36 -9.09 1.55 2.49
N THR A 37 -8.97 1.49 1.18
CA THR A 37 -10.07 1.73 0.23
C THR A 37 -10.97 0.52 0.01
N HIS A 38 -10.50 -0.70 0.29
CA HIS A 38 -11.26 -1.95 0.19
C HIS A 38 -12.54 -1.94 1.03
N LYS A 39 -12.64 -1.09 2.06
CA LYS A 39 -13.88 -0.95 2.86
C LYS A 39 -14.93 -0.04 2.24
N MET A 40 -14.55 0.83 1.29
CA MET A 40 -15.40 1.89 0.74
C MET A 40 -16.10 1.47 -0.56
N TYR A 41 -15.51 0.54 -1.33
CA TYR A 41 -16.05 0.02 -2.59
C TYR A 41 -16.31 -1.49 -2.51
N VAL A 42 -16.83 -1.97 -1.39
CA VAL A 42 -17.59 -3.21 -1.45
C VAL A 42 -18.89 -2.84 -2.14
N ASP A 43 -19.22 -3.52 -3.26
CA ASP A 43 -20.55 -3.51 -3.90
C ASP A 43 -21.58 -4.07 -2.90
N ARG A 44 -21.79 -3.32 -1.82
CA ARG A 44 -22.99 -3.42 -1.02
C ARG A 44 -24.01 -2.73 -1.90
N GLY A 45 -24.76 -3.52 -2.67
CA GLY A 45 -26.04 -3.07 -3.21
C GLY A 45 -26.80 -2.32 -2.10
N PRO A 46 -27.72 -1.40 -2.48
CA PRO A 46 -28.41 -0.53 -1.52
C PRO A 46 -28.80 -1.35 -0.30
N LYS A 47 -28.31 -0.92 0.88
CA LYS A 47 -28.59 -1.60 2.14
C LYS A 47 -30.11 -1.71 2.20
N SER A 48 -30.64 -2.93 2.09
CA SER A 48 -32.07 -3.14 2.27
C SER A 48 -32.38 -2.67 3.68
N GLU A 49 -33.43 -1.85 3.82
CA GLU A 49 -33.89 -1.29 5.10
C GLU A 49 -34.29 -2.41 6.11
N ASP A 50 -34.20 -3.68 5.71
CA ASP A 50 -34.54 -4.88 6.47
C ASP A 50 -33.36 -5.53 7.23
N GLU A 51 -32.13 -4.99 7.15
CA GLU A 51 -30.98 -5.47 7.97
C GLU A 51 -30.80 -4.69 9.28
N GLU A 52 -31.85 -3.99 9.72
CA GLU A 52 -32.02 -3.61 11.13
C GLU A 52 -32.95 -4.63 11.78
N ASP A 53 -32.44 -5.80 12.13
CA ASP A 53 -32.94 -6.65 13.23
C ASP A 53 -32.32 -8.03 13.09
N ASN A 54 -31.34 -8.35 13.93
CA ASN A 54 -31.06 -9.69 14.48
C ASN A 54 -29.82 -9.57 15.37
N PHE A 55 -30.02 -8.96 16.53
CA PHE A 55 -29.04 -8.90 17.62
C PHE A 55 -28.96 -10.23 18.40
N TRP A 56 -29.81 -11.23 18.12
CA TRP A 56 -29.87 -12.52 18.85
C TRP A 56 -30.46 -13.70 18.02
N ASP A 57 -29.87 -14.07 16.89
CA ASP A 57 -30.04 -15.45 16.34
C ASP A 57 -28.68 -16.10 16.11
#